data_AF-A0A850DDW0-F1
#
_entry.id   AF-A0A850DDW0-F1
#
_cell.length_a   1.000
_cell.length_b   1.000
_cell.length_c   1.000
_cell.angle_alpha   90.00
_cell.angle_beta   90.00
_cell.angle_gamma   90.00
#
_symmetry.space_group_name_H-M   'P 1'
#
loop_
_entity.id
_entity.type
_entity.pdbx_description
1 polymer ?
#
loop_
_entity_poly.entity_id
_entity_poly.type
_entity_poly.pdbx_seq_one_letter_code
_entity_poly.pdbx_strand_id
1 'polypeptide(L)'
;MAHSRDRLSAIIDRYDAEKKVERNKFDSVLARTEELLKTADSYPDDAQRTAFVAQVHHWALTEIEAILARELAGAERTKVDIEGETASLTKQFMSESPGGRQAAAPEMYRYLVAKGFTPAQAAGILGNIHVESGFNARAYNRREGAFGLCQWRGARLANLQNFARAQGKSVADWRVQLDFVSHELNGSHAGAGARLAAAGTPAQAAAVFDQYYERSSGHARGRRIAAANAIAGY
;
A
#
# COMPACT_ATOMS: atom_id res chain seq x y z
N MET A 1 6.21 -18.08 -12.72
CA MET A 1 5.59 -17.73 -14.02
C MET A 1 4.45 -18.66 -14.41
N ALA A 2 4.58 -19.99 -14.33
CA ALA A 2 3.52 -20.96 -14.69
C ALA A 2 2.15 -20.65 -14.03
N HIS A 3 2.15 -20.41 -12.71
CA HIS A 3 0.93 -20.16 -11.94
C HIS A 3 0.14 -18.89 -12.31
N SER A 4 0.77 -17.93 -13.01
CA SER A 4 0.12 -16.69 -13.44
C SER A 4 -0.63 -16.87 -14.76
N ARG A 5 0.00 -17.55 -15.72
CA ARG A 5 -0.57 -17.88 -17.03
C ARG A 5 -1.78 -18.80 -16.86
N ASP A 6 -1.67 -19.79 -15.98
CA ASP A 6 -2.73 -20.76 -15.72
C ASP A 6 -4.00 -20.08 -15.15
N ARG A 7 -3.85 -19.03 -14.33
CA ARG A 7 -4.98 -18.27 -13.76
C ARG A 7 -5.66 -17.37 -14.78
N LEU A 8 -4.92 -16.70 -15.65
CA LEU A 8 -5.50 -15.89 -16.74
C LEU A 8 -6.16 -16.78 -17.80
N SER A 9 -5.55 -17.92 -18.15
CA SER A 9 -6.19 -18.91 -19.04
C SER A 9 -7.47 -19.44 -18.42
N ALA A 10 -7.49 -19.81 -17.14
CA ALA A 10 -8.70 -20.29 -16.46
C ALA A 10 -9.85 -19.25 -16.41
N ILE A 11 -9.54 -17.95 -16.41
CA ILE A 11 -10.54 -16.88 -16.55
C ILE A 11 -11.08 -16.88 -17.97
N ILE A 12 -10.21 -16.87 -18.98
CA ILE A 12 -10.58 -16.85 -20.40
C ILE A 12 -11.38 -18.10 -20.80
N ASP A 13 -10.93 -19.28 -20.38
CA ASP A 13 -11.54 -20.57 -20.69
C ASP A 13 -12.96 -20.68 -20.10
N ARG A 14 -13.26 -19.94 -19.01
CA ARG A 14 -14.62 -19.84 -18.44
C ARG A 14 -15.57 -19.08 -19.36
N TYR A 15 -15.09 -18.04 -20.05
CA TYR A 15 -15.89 -17.24 -20.98
C TYR A 15 -16.00 -17.89 -22.37
N ASP A 16 -15.00 -18.67 -22.78
CA ASP A 16 -15.02 -19.50 -24.00
C ASP A 16 -16.01 -20.67 -23.86
N ALA A 17 -16.02 -21.36 -22.70
CA ALA A 17 -16.94 -22.47 -22.43
C ALA A 17 -18.43 -22.07 -22.43
N GLU A 18 -18.75 -20.81 -22.12
CA GLU A 18 -20.11 -20.26 -22.22
C GLU A 18 -20.47 -19.80 -23.66
N LYS A 19 -19.57 -19.98 -24.63
CA LYS A 19 -19.71 -19.62 -26.06
C LYS A 19 -19.97 -18.13 -26.34
N LYS A 20 -19.52 -17.23 -25.48
CA LYS A 20 -19.85 -15.80 -25.63
C LYS A 20 -18.76 -14.94 -26.27
N VAL A 21 -17.48 -15.32 -26.19
CA VAL A 21 -16.35 -14.62 -26.83
C VAL A 21 -15.26 -15.64 -27.19
N GLU A 22 -14.78 -15.61 -28.45
CA GLU A 22 -13.73 -16.53 -28.91
C GLU A 22 -12.38 -16.27 -28.22
N ARG A 23 -11.70 -17.35 -27.82
CA ARG A 23 -10.40 -17.31 -27.12
C ARG A 23 -9.30 -16.53 -27.86
N ASN A 24 -9.32 -16.57 -29.20
CA ASN A 24 -8.35 -15.87 -30.06
C ASN A 24 -8.33 -14.34 -29.85
N LYS A 25 -9.42 -13.75 -29.34
CA LYS A 25 -9.53 -12.32 -29.06
C LYS A 25 -8.58 -11.85 -27.95
N PHE A 26 -8.12 -12.78 -27.11
CA PHE A 26 -7.24 -12.50 -25.98
C PHE A 26 -5.76 -12.81 -26.26
N ASP A 27 -5.43 -13.36 -27.43
CA ASP A 27 -4.07 -13.85 -27.76
C ASP A 27 -3.02 -12.74 -27.65
N SER A 28 -3.35 -11.51 -28.06
CA SER A 28 -2.44 -10.36 -27.95
C SER A 28 -2.14 -9.96 -26.50
N VAL A 29 -3.16 -10.00 -25.63
CA VAL A 29 -3.02 -9.70 -24.19
C VAL A 29 -2.18 -10.78 -23.50
N LEU A 30 -2.43 -12.05 -23.82
CA LEU A 30 -1.66 -13.18 -23.30
C LEU A 30 -0.20 -13.12 -23.74
N ALA A 31 0.07 -12.91 -25.03
CA ALA A 31 1.42 -12.83 -25.57
C ALA A 31 2.23 -11.69 -24.93
N ARG A 32 1.61 -10.51 -24.78
CA ARG A 32 2.26 -9.35 -24.16
C ARG A 32 2.46 -9.53 -22.66
N THR A 33 1.53 -10.17 -21.96
CA THR A 33 1.69 -10.54 -20.55
C THR A 33 2.93 -11.42 -20.35
N GLU A 34 3.13 -12.43 -21.20
CA GLU A 34 4.30 -13.31 -21.14
C GLU A 34 5.60 -12.59 -21.43
N GLU A 35 5.61 -11.70 -22.42
CA GLU A 35 6.78 -10.90 -22.75
C GLU A 35 7.19 -10.00 -21.57
N LEU A 36 6.21 -9.34 -20.94
CA LEU A 36 6.44 -8.51 -19.76
C LEU A 36 6.92 -9.35 -18.57
N LEU A 37 6.31 -10.50 -18.29
CA LEU A 37 6.73 -11.34 -17.17
C LEU A 37 8.17 -11.88 -17.33
N LYS A 38 8.67 -12.05 -18.55
CA LYS A 38 10.09 -12.41 -18.79
C LYS A 38 11.06 -11.32 -18.33
N THR A 39 10.65 -10.06 -18.34
CA THR A 39 11.52 -8.95 -17.88
C THR A 39 11.51 -8.80 -16.37
N ALA A 40 10.61 -9.50 -15.66
CA ALA A 40 10.55 -9.47 -14.20
C ALA A 40 11.88 -9.92 -13.57
N ASP A 41 12.60 -10.86 -14.19
CA ASP A 41 13.86 -11.35 -13.64
C ASP A 41 15.01 -10.33 -13.70
N SER A 42 14.83 -9.22 -14.42
CA SER A 42 15.79 -8.11 -14.48
C SER A 42 15.75 -7.19 -13.25
N TYR A 43 14.70 -7.28 -12.43
CA TYR A 43 14.58 -6.45 -11.23
C TYR A 43 15.51 -6.94 -10.11
N PRO A 44 16.20 -6.04 -9.40
CA PRO A 44 17.26 -6.36 -8.44
C PRO A 44 16.75 -7.02 -7.15
N ASP A 45 15.47 -6.87 -6.81
CA ASP A 45 14.90 -7.46 -5.58
C ASP A 45 13.49 -8.03 -5.79
N ASP A 46 13.14 -9.01 -4.95
CA ASP A 46 11.88 -9.76 -5.02
C ASP A 46 10.64 -8.89 -4.81
N ALA A 47 10.76 -7.76 -4.11
CA ALA A 47 9.65 -6.85 -3.87
C ALA A 47 9.30 -6.07 -5.14
N GLN A 48 10.32 -5.57 -5.86
CA GLN A 48 10.16 -4.94 -7.16
C GLN A 48 9.67 -5.94 -8.21
N ARG A 49 10.20 -7.17 -8.22
CA ARG A 49 9.69 -8.27 -9.07
C ARG A 49 8.21 -8.51 -8.83
N THR A 50 7.82 -8.67 -7.57
CA THR A 50 6.43 -8.92 -7.19
C THR A 50 5.52 -7.75 -7.60
N ALA A 51 5.92 -6.51 -7.34
CA ALA A 51 5.14 -5.33 -7.66
C ALA A 51 4.94 -5.18 -9.18
N PHE A 52 5.99 -5.42 -9.95
CA PHE A 52 5.92 -5.43 -11.41
C PHE A 52 4.99 -6.54 -11.93
N VAL A 53 5.11 -7.77 -11.42
CA VAL A 53 4.21 -8.88 -11.78
C VAL A 53 2.75 -8.54 -11.47
N ALA A 54 2.47 -7.89 -10.34
CA ALA A 54 1.12 -7.46 -9.98
C ALA A 54 0.56 -6.38 -10.92
N GLN A 55 1.38 -5.42 -11.34
CA GLN A 55 1.00 -4.38 -12.31
C GLN A 55 0.70 -5.00 -13.68
N VAL A 56 1.53 -5.95 -14.13
CA VAL A 56 1.32 -6.67 -15.39
C VAL A 56 0.01 -7.47 -15.35
N HIS A 57 -0.30 -8.14 -14.24
CA HIS A 57 -1.57 -8.85 -14.09
C HIS A 57 -2.78 -7.92 -14.06
N HIS A 58 -2.68 -6.79 -13.36
CA HIS A 58 -3.78 -5.82 -13.29
C HIS A 58 -4.08 -5.24 -14.67
N TRP A 59 -3.05 -4.85 -15.43
CA TRP A 59 -3.21 -4.42 -16.83
C TRP A 59 -3.89 -5.51 -17.67
N ALA A 60 -3.43 -6.76 -17.58
CA ALA A 60 -3.99 -7.86 -18.36
C ALA A 60 -5.47 -8.11 -18.05
N LEU A 61 -5.88 -8.03 -16.77
CA LEU A 61 -7.27 -8.17 -16.37
C LEU A 61 -8.14 -7.04 -16.92
N THR A 62 -7.69 -5.79 -16.81
CA THR A 62 -8.41 -4.64 -17.36
C THR A 62 -8.60 -4.75 -18.87
N GLU A 63 -7.59 -5.24 -19.60
CA GLU A 63 -7.69 -5.39 -21.05
C GLU A 63 -8.60 -6.57 -21.44
N ILE A 64 -8.55 -7.68 -20.71
CA ILE A 64 -9.48 -8.82 -20.89
C ILE A 64 -10.92 -8.37 -20.63
N GLU A 65 -11.17 -7.62 -19.57
CA GLU A 65 -12.49 -7.05 -19.26
C GLU A 65 -12.96 -6.08 -20.35
N ALA A 66 -12.06 -5.25 -20.88
CA ALA A 66 -12.39 -4.35 -21.99
C ALA A 66 -12.74 -5.09 -23.28
N ILE A 67 -12.03 -6.18 -23.60
CA ILE A 67 -12.33 -7.05 -24.75
C ILE A 67 -13.68 -7.73 -24.55
N LEU A 68 -13.92 -8.32 -23.37
CA LEU A 68 -15.20 -8.94 -23.01
C LEU A 68 -16.35 -7.93 -23.12
N ALA A 69 -16.16 -6.70 -22.63
CA ALA A 69 -17.18 -5.65 -22.72
C ALA A 69 -17.50 -5.27 -24.17
N ARG A 70 -16.49 -5.18 -25.06
CA ARG A 70 -16.71 -4.87 -26.49
C ARG A 70 -17.45 -5.97 -27.22
N GLU A 71 -17.13 -7.23 -26.93
CA GLU A 71 -17.69 -8.39 -27.63
C GLU A 71 -19.08 -8.80 -27.09
N LEU A 72 -19.33 -8.65 -25.78
CA LEU A 72 -20.60 -9.02 -25.14
C LEU A 72 -21.70 -7.95 -25.25
N ALA A 73 -21.33 -6.67 -25.36
CA ALA A 73 -22.30 -5.59 -25.24
C ALA A 73 -23.01 -5.20 -26.54
N GLY A 74 -22.60 -5.68 -27.72
CA GLY A 74 -23.12 -5.13 -28.97
C GLY A 74 -23.09 -3.59 -28.94
N ALA A 75 -21.89 -3.01 -28.75
CA ALA A 75 -21.62 -1.58 -28.91
C ALA A 75 -22.58 -0.57 -28.23
N GLU A 76 -22.98 -0.74 -26.96
CA GLU A 76 -23.51 0.41 -26.18
C GLU A 76 -23.46 0.17 -24.67
N ARG A 77 -22.32 0.49 -24.05
CA ARG A 77 -22.24 0.79 -22.61
C ARG A 77 -21.26 1.94 -22.41
N THR A 78 -21.67 2.99 -21.70
CA THR A 78 -20.91 4.24 -21.61
C THR A 78 -19.76 4.11 -20.60
N LYS A 79 -18.64 4.77 -20.91
CA LYS A 79 -17.38 4.77 -20.16
C LYS A 79 -17.51 5.01 -18.65
N VAL A 80 -18.55 5.75 -18.23
CA VAL A 80 -18.82 6.12 -16.82
C VAL A 80 -19.22 4.90 -15.97
N ASP A 81 -19.98 3.96 -16.54
CA ASP A 81 -20.42 2.77 -15.80
C ASP A 81 -19.25 1.81 -15.56
N ILE A 82 -18.34 1.71 -16.54
CA ILE A 82 -17.14 0.88 -16.47
C ILE A 82 -16.15 1.45 -15.44
N GLU A 83 -15.95 2.76 -15.41
CA GLU A 83 -15.08 3.43 -14.42
C GLU A 83 -15.63 3.32 -12.98
N GLY A 84 -16.96 3.36 -12.81
CA GLY A 84 -17.62 3.17 -11.52
C GLY A 84 -17.49 1.73 -10.99
N GLU A 85 -17.68 0.73 -11.85
CA GLU A 85 -17.54 -0.68 -11.48
C GLU A 85 -16.08 -1.09 -11.27
N THR A 86 -15.14 -0.61 -12.10
CA THR A 86 -13.70 -0.84 -11.87
C THR A 86 -13.22 -0.19 -10.58
N ALA A 87 -13.70 1.00 -10.22
CA ALA A 87 -13.42 1.61 -8.92
C ALA A 87 -14.00 0.79 -7.76
N SER A 88 -15.21 0.24 -7.92
CA SER A 88 -15.86 -0.62 -6.92
C SER A 88 -15.14 -1.96 -6.75
N LEU A 89 -14.77 -2.63 -7.85
CA LEU A 89 -14.03 -3.89 -7.85
C LEU A 89 -12.59 -3.72 -7.34
N THR A 90 -11.92 -2.61 -7.70
CA THR A 90 -10.61 -2.27 -7.14
C THR A 90 -10.71 -2.01 -5.64
N LYS A 91 -11.75 -1.30 -5.19
CA LYS A 91 -12.01 -1.07 -3.76
C LYS A 91 -12.35 -2.36 -3.02
N GLN A 92 -13.08 -3.28 -3.65
CA GLN A 92 -13.40 -4.60 -3.12
C GLN A 92 -12.14 -5.49 -3.03
N PHE A 93 -11.31 -5.56 -4.08
CA PHE A 93 -10.01 -6.24 -4.07
C PHE A 93 -9.00 -5.64 -3.08
N MET A 94 -9.01 -4.31 -2.89
CA MET A 94 -8.21 -3.62 -1.86
C MET A 94 -8.75 -3.88 -0.45
N SER A 95 -10.05 -4.13 -0.30
CA SER A 95 -10.68 -4.47 0.98
C SER A 95 -10.56 -5.97 1.34
N GLU A 96 -10.40 -6.84 0.35
CA GLU A 96 -10.25 -8.29 0.50
C GLU A 96 -8.79 -8.76 0.51
N SER A 97 -7.81 -7.85 0.36
CA SER A 97 -6.39 -8.18 0.56
C SER A 97 -6.16 -8.56 2.03
N PRO A 98 -5.81 -9.82 2.33
CA PRO A 98 -5.70 -10.29 3.71
C PRO A 98 -4.58 -9.53 4.41
N GLY A 99 -4.90 -8.89 5.54
CA GLY A 99 -3.95 -8.20 6.40
C GLY A 99 -2.74 -9.10 6.69
N GLY A 100 -1.61 -8.81 6.05
CA GLY A 100 -0.45 -9.71 6.09
C GLY A 100 0.73 -9.35 5.17
N ARG A 101 0.54 -8.56 4.09
CA ARG A 101 1.65 -8.05 3.27
C ARG A 101 2.18 -6.74 3.84
N GLN A 102 3.51 -6.55 3.86
CA GLN A 102 4.13 -5.23 4.09
C GLN A 102 3.51 -4.23 3.10
N ALA A 103 2.98 -3.12 3.58
CA ALA A 103 2.45 -2.10 2.66
C ALA A 103 3.61 -1.36 1.99
N ALA A 104 3.43 -1.06 0.71
CA ALA A 104 4.40 -0.24 0.00
C ALA A 104 4.32 1.21 0.51
N ALA A 105 5.46 1.89 0.62
CA ALA A 105 5.53 3.28 1.11
C ALA A 105 4.57 4.26 0.39
N PRO A 106 4.31 4.15 -0.94
CA PRO A 106 3.31 4.97 -1.62
C PRO A 106 1.87 4.75 -1.13
N GLU A 107 1.50 3.52 -0.73
CA GLU A 107 0.17 3.21 -0.23
C GLU A 107 -0.07 3.86 1.14
N MET A 108 0.92 3.75 2.04
CA MET A 108 0.88 4.42 3.35
C MET A 108 0.86 5.94 3.21
N TYR A 109 1.58 6.49 2.23
CA TYR A 109 1.61 7.92 1.96
C TYR A 109 0.24 8.43 1.54
N ARG A 110 -0.36 7.82 0.51
CA ARG A 110 -1.71 8.15 0.05
C ARG A 110 -2.74 7.99 1.15
N TYR A 111 -2.59 6.98 2.00
CA TYR A 111 -3.47 6.78 3.15
C TYR A 111 -3.36 7.93 4.15
N LEU A 112 -2.17 8.34 4.56
CA LEU A 112 -1.98 9.48 5.48
C LEU A 112 -2.54 10.79 4.88
N VAL A 113 -2.30 11.03 3.59
CA VAL A 113 -2.87 12.20 2.89
C VAL A 113 -4.40 12.14 2.89
N ALA A 114 -5.00 10.98 2.59
CA ALA A 114 -6.45 10.78 2.68
C ALA A 114 -7.01 10.94 4.11
N LYS A 115 -6.17 10.76 5.13
CA LYS A 115 -6.51 10.99 6.55
C LYS A 115 -6.32 12.45 6.99
N GLY A 116 -5.93 13.35 6.08
CA GLY A 116 -5.85 14.79 6.33
C GLY A 116 -4.45 15.31 6.69
N PHE A 117 -3.42 14.47 6.64
CA PHE A 117 -2.03 14.95 6.74
C PHE A 117 -1.63 15.66 5.45
N THR A 118 -0.85 16.73 5.56
CA THR A 118 -0.26 17.34 4.36
C THR A 118 0.77 16.39 3.72
N PRO A 119 1.07 16.54 2.42
CA PRO A 119 2.15 15.82 1.75
C PRO A 119 3.47 15.82 2.55
N ALA A 120 3.86 16.98 3.07
CA ALA A 120 5.07 17.14 3.89
C ALA A 120 5.00 16.33 5.20
N GLN A 121 3.86 16.36 5.89
CA GLN A 121 3.66 15.62 7.14
C GLN A 121 3.65 14.11 6.91
N ALA A 122 2.92 13.64 5.89
CA ALA A 122 2.87 12.23 5.52
C ALA A 122 4.28 11.70 5.18
N ALA A 123 5.03 12.44 4.36
CA ALA A 123 6.41 12.10 4.04
C ALA A 123 7.33 12.10 5.27
N GLY A 124 7.18 13.07 6.18
CA GLY A 124 7.95 13.14 7.43
C GLY A 124 7.70 11.98 8.39
N ILE A 125 6.43 11.59 8.57
CA ILE A 125 6.04 10.41 9.35
C ILE A 125 6.65 9.15 8.72
N LEU A 126 6.52 8.98 7.40
CA LEU A 126 7.01 7.79 6.72
C LEU A 126 8.54 7.71 6.64
N GLY A 127 9.24 8.85 6.61
CA GLY A 127 10.70 8.88 6.73
C GLY A 127 11.18 8.33 8.09
N ASN A 128 10.40 8.51 9.15
CA ASN A 128 10.66 7.88 10.45
C ASN A 128 10.35 6.39 10.42
N ILE A 129 9.16 6.00 9.96
CA ILE A 129 8.74 4.59 9.86
C ILE A 129 9.70 3.76 9.01
N HIS A 130 10.29 4.35 7.97
CA HIS A 130 11.33 3.71 7.17
C HIS A 130 12.52 3.28 8.03
N VAL A 131 13.01 4.16 8.91
CA VAL A 131 14.15 3.88 9.78
C VAL A 131 13.77 2.94 10.92
N GLU A 132 12.56 3.05 11.47
CA GLU A 132 12.10 2.22 12.59
C GLU A 132 11.86 0.76 12.20
N SER A 133 11.26 0.54 11.03
CA SER A 133 10.72 -0.78 10.69
C SER A 133 10.89 -1.18 9.23
N GLY A 134 11.40 -0.29 8.37
CA GLY A 134 11.38 -0.52 6.92
C GLY A 134 9.96 -0.71 6.39
N PHE A 135 8.98 0.01 6.96
CA PHE A 135 7.54 -0.13 6.66
C PHE A 135 6.92 -1.48 7.06
N ASN A 136 7.62 -2.28 7.86
CA ASN A 136 7.10 -3.56 8.31
C ASN A 136 6.21 -3.39 9.56
N ALA A 137 4.90 -3.38 9.36
CA ALA A 137 3.91 -3.34 10.45
C ALA A 137 3.95 -4.58 11.37
N ARG A 138 4.69 -5.62 11.01
CA ARG A 138 4.93 -6.83 11.82
C ARG A 138 6.34 -6.87 12.43
N ALA A 139 7.14 -5.81 12.26
CA ALA A 139 8.49 -5.74 12.81
C ALA A 139 8.43 -5.93 14.32
N TYR A 140 9.16 -6.91 14.84
CA TYR A 140 9.25 -7.17 16.26
C TYR A 140 10.71 -7.17 16.69
N ASN A 141 11.07 -6.25 17.58
CA ASN A 141 12.38 -6.20 18.21
C ASN A 141 12.29 -6.90 19.57
N ARG A 142 12.74 -8.16 19.61
CA ARG A 142 12.72 -9.00 20.83
C ARG A 142 13.55 -8.40 21.98
N ARG A 143 14.64 -7.66 21.68
CA ARG A 143 15.51 -7.10 22.73
C ARG A 143 14.85 -5.93 23.46
N GLU A 144 14.05 -5.15 22.74
CA GLU A 144 13.40 -3.95 23.29
C GLU A 144 11.92 -4.17 23.63
N GLY A 145 11.34 -5.31 23.24
CA GLY A 145 9.91 -5.56 23.36
C GLY A 145 9.08 -4.60 22.52
N ALA A 146 9.62 -4.18 21.37
CA ALA A 146 9.02 -3.18 20.49
C ALA A 146 8.36 -3.83 19.26
N PHE A 147 7.26 -3.24 18.77
CA PHE A 147 6.47 -3.80 17.68
C PHE A 147 5.96 -2.73 16.70
N GLY A 148 5.84 -3.11 15.43
CA GLY A 148 5.14 -2.37 14.39
C GLY A 148 5.91 -1.20 13.77
N LEU A 149 5.20 -0.38 13.01
CA LEU A 149 5.72 0.69 12.17
C LEU A 149 6.60 1.70 12.93
N CYS A 150 6.17 2.09 14.13
CA CYS A 150 6.86 3.03 15.02
C CYS A 150 7.55 2.34 16.21
N GLN A 151 7.76 1.01 16.14
CA GLN A 151 8.43 0.25 17.20
C GLN A 151 7.86 0.55 18.62
N TRP A 152 6.53 0.56 18.75
CA TRP A 152 5.86 0.83 20.01
C TRP A 152 6.28 -0.20 21.08
N ARG A 153 6.53 0.29 22.30
CA ARG A 153 6.96 -0.52 23.45
C ARG A 153 6.16 -0.20 24.72
N GLY A 154 6.19 -1.11 25.69
CA GLY A 154 5.58 -0.92 27.01
C GLY A 154 4.11 -0.50 26.94
N ALA A 155 3.73 0.53 27.70
CA ALA A 155 2.35 1.03 27.75
C ALA A 155 1.81 1.49 26.38
N ARG A 156 2.66 2.05 25.50
CA ARG A 156 2.21 2.46 24.16
C ARG A 156 1.84 1.27 23.29
N LEU A 157 2.58 0.15 23.40
CA LEU A 157 2.24 -1.08 22.70
C LEU A 157 0.92 -1.67 23.21
N ALA A 158 0.70 -1.67 24.53
CA ALA A 158 -0.58 -2.10 25.10
C ALA A 158 -1.75 -1.23 24.61
N ASN A 159 -1.55 0.09 24.50
CA ASN A 159 -2.55 1.00 23.95
C ASN A 159 -2.85 0.73 22.47
N LEU A 160 -1.83 0.48 21.65
CA LEU A 160 -2.01 0.07 20.26
C LEU A 160 -2.82 -1.24 20.15
N GLN A 161 -2.51 -2.23 20.97
CA GLN A 161 -3.25 -3.51 21.00
C GLN A 161 -4.72 -3.30 21.37
N ASN A 162 -4.99 -2.44 22.35
CA ASN A 162 -6.36 -2.12 22.76
C ASN A 162 -7.11 -1.31 21.68
N PHE A 163 -6.43 -0.38 21.02
CA PHE A 163 -6.96 0.40 19.91
C PHE A 163 -7.35 -0.50 18.73
N ALA A 164 -6.49 -1.48 18.39
CA ALA A 164 -6.78 -2.49 17.36
C ALA A 164 -7.97 -3.38 17.75
N ARG A 165 -8.00 -3.86 18.99
CA ARG A 165 -9.07 -4.70 19.54
C ARG A 165 -10.43 -4.00 19.52
N ALA A 166 -10.47 -2.72 19.88
CA ALA A 166 -11.69 -1.92 19.87
C ALA A 166 -12.30 -1.77 18.46
N GLN A 167 -11.48 -1.91 17.41
CA GLN A 167 -11.93 -1.89 16.02
C GLN A 167 -12.22 -3.28 15.45
N GLY A 168 -12.01 -4.36 16.21
CA GLY A 168 -12.09 -5.72 15.71
C GLY A 168 -11.03 -6.04 14.64
N LYS A 169 -9.92 -5.30 14.61
CA LYS A 169 -8.87 -5.44 13.59
C LYS A 169 -7.56 -5.97 14.18
N SER A 170 -6.71 -6.49 13.30
CA SER A 170 -5.39 -6.98 13.68
C SER A 170 -4.46 -5.84 14.11
N VAL A 171 -3.72 -6.02 15.20
CA VAL A 171 -2.66 -5.09 15.61
C VAL A 171 -1.54 -4.98 14.56
N ALA A 172 -1.39 -5.99 13.69
CA ALA A 172 -0.44 -6.02 12.58
C ALA A 172 -0.97 -5.35 11.30
N ASP A 173 -2.20 -4.83 11.29
CA ASP A 173 -2.71 -4.03 10.18
C ASP A 173 -2.02 -2.66 10.18
N TRP A 174 -1.33 -2.35 9.09
CA TRP A 174 -0.61 -1.08 8.97
C TRP A 174 -1.55 0.13 8.98
N ARG A 175 -2.81 -0.01 8.51
CA ARG A 175 -3.82 1.06 8.56
C ARG A 175 -4.19 1.37 10.01
N VAL A 176 -4.40 0.33 10.81
CA VAL A 176 -4.66 0.47 12.26
C VAL A 176 -3.49 1.15 12.95
N GLN A 177 -2.26 0.79 12.59
CA GLN A 177 -1.06 1.41 13.17
C GLN A 177 -0.93 2.89 12.80
N LEU A 178 -1.20 3.28 11.55
CA LEU A 178 -1.21 4.70 11.15
C LEU A 178 -2.39 5.48 11.74
N ASP A 179 -3.56 4.86 11.86
CA ASP A 179 -4.68 5.44 12.60
C ASP A 179 -4.32 5.66 14.08
N PHE A 180 -3.56 4.74 14.67
CA PHE A 180 -3.06 4.88 16.04
C PHE A 180 -2.03 6.01 16.17
N VAL A 181 -1.15 6.20 15.18
CA VAL A 181 -0.27 7.38 15.12
C VAL A 181 -1.10 8.66 15.18
N SER A 182 -2.15 8.77 14.36
CA SER A 182 -3.05 9.92 14.37
C SER A 182 -3.78 10.07 15.72
N HIS A 183 -4.26 8.97 16.31
CA HIS A 183 -4.90 8.98 17.63
C HIS A 183 -3.95 9.50 18.72
N GLU A 184 -2.70 9.05 18.74
CA GLU A 184 -1.70 9.54 19.70
C GLU A 184 -1.38 11.02 19.45
N LEU A 185 -1.18 11.45 18.20
CA LEU A 185 -0.89 12.84 17.85
C LEU A 185 -2.03 13.80 18.19
N ASN A 186 -3.28 13.33 18.25
CA ASN A 186 -4.44 14.13 18.66
C ASN A 186 -4.79 13.99 20.14
N GLY A 187 -4.07 13.14 20.89
CA GLY A 187 -4.36 12.83 22.28
C GLY A 187 -3.10 12.87 23.15
N SER A 188 -2.60 11.70 23.54
CA SER A 188 -1.47 11.54 24.48
C SER A 188 -0.18 12.24 24.02
N HIS A 189 -0.03 12.50 22.71
CA HIS A 189 1.09 13.17 22.08
C HIS A 189 0.67 14.46 21.35
N ALA A 190 -0.38 15.15 21.82
CA ALA A 190 -0.87 16.41 21.24
C ALA A 190 0.23 17.48 21.04
N GLY A 191 1.22 17.55 21.95
CA GLY A 191 2.35 18.45 21.80
C GLY A 191 3.24 18.14 20.59
N ALA A 192 3.38 16.87 20.21
CA ALA A 192 4.05 16.46 18.97
C ALA A 192 3.15 16.73 17.76
N GLY A 193 1.84 16.45 17.87
CA GLY A 193 0.84 16.74 16.85
C GLY A 193 0.83 18.22 16.45
N ALA A 194 0.79 19.14 17.42
CA ALA A 194 0.81 20.57 17.16
C ALA A 194 2.09 21.05 16.43
N ARG A 195 3.25 20.48 16.79
CA ARG A 195 4.52 20.80 16.12
C ARG A 195 4.56 20.23 14.71
N LEU A 196 4.03 19.03 14.51
CA LEU A 196 3.95 18.40 13.19
C LEU A 196 2.98 19.18 12.29
N ALA A 197 1.87 19.67 12.84
CA ALA A 197 0.93 20.54 12.14
C ALA A 197 1.60 21.81 11.59
N ALA A 198 2.57 22.37 12.33
CA ALA A 198 3.33 23.55 11.93
C ALA A 198 4.49 23.25 10.96
N ALA A 199 4.81 21.98 10.66
CA ALA A 199 5.90 21.63 9.77
C ALA A 199 5.48 21.80 8.29
N GLY A 200 6.22 22.64 7.55
CA GLY A 200 5.93 22.97 6.16
C GLY A 200 6.70 22.13 5.14
N THR A 201 7.75 21.42 5.56
CA THR A 201 8.59 20.60 4.66
C THR A 201 8.73 19.16 5.16
N PRO A 202 8.99 18.17 4.27
CA PRO A 202 9.23 16.79 4.67
C PRO A 202 10.37 16.66 5.69
N ALA A 203 11.44 17.44 5.50
CA ALA A 203 12.58 17.49 6.42
C ALA A 203 12.17 18.00 7.82
N GLN A 204 11.41 19.09 7.90
CA GLN A 204 10.90 19.61 9.18
C GLN A 204 9.97 18.60 9.85
N ALA A 205 9.05 18.01 9.09
CA ALA A 205 8.10 17.02 9.61
C ALA A 205 8.84 15.77 10.14
N ALA A 206 9.84 15.28 9.42
CA ALA A 206 10.66 14.14 9.85
C ALA A 206 11.43 14.44 11.15
N ALA A 207 12.03 15.62 11.26
CA ALA A 207 12.78 16.04 12.44
C ALA A 207 11.86 16.22 13.66
N VAL A 208 10.69 16.84 13.48
CA VAL A 208 9.69 17.03 14.53
C VAL A 208 9.15 15.69 15.01
N PHE A 209 8.76 14.80 14.07
CA PHE A 209 8.24 13.49 14.44
C PHE A 209 9.29 12.66 15.20
N ASP A 210 10.54 12.65 14.72
CA ASP A 210 11.66 11.99 15.42
C ASP A 210 11.86 12.52 16.85
N GLN A 211 11.91 13.84 17.00
CA GLN A 211 12.23 14.47 18.28
C GLN A 211 11.09 14.38 19.31
N TYR A 212 9.85 14.55 18.86
CA TYR A 212 8.72 14.77 19.78
C TYR A 212 7.77 13.56 19.88
N TYR A 213 7.65 12.76 18.81
CA TYR A 213 6.82 11.56 18.79
C TYR A 213 7.62 10.30 19.07
N GLU A 214 8.67 10.01 18.29
CA GLU A 214 9.54 8.83 18.51
C GLU A 214 10.46 9.02 19.73
N ARG A 215 10.90 10.27 19.96
CA ARG A 215 11.85 10.64 21.04
C ARG A 215 13.13 9.82 20.97
N SER A 216 13.66 9.65 19.75
CA SER A 216 14.92 8.95 19.55
C SER A 216 16.11 9.77 20.06
N SER A 217 17.29 9.15 20.11
CA SER A 217 18.55 9.85 20.43
C SER A 217 18.96 10.89 19.37
N GLY A 218 18.31 10.92 18.20
CA GLY A 218 18.60 11.84 17.11
C GLY A 218 19.75 11.43 16.19
N HIS A 219 20.54 10.39 16.53
CA HIS A 219 21.65 9.92 15.70
C HIS A 219 21.24 9.55 14.26
N ALA A 220 20.01 9.08 14.06
CA ALA A 220 19.50 8.69 12.74
C ALA A 220 18.70 9.80 12.03
N ARG A 221 18.61 11.02 12.59
CA ARG A 221 17.73 12.09 12.08
C ARG A 221 18.02 12.47 10.63
N GLY A 222 19.30 12.51 10.24
CA GLY A 222 19.69 12.74 8.85
C GLY A 222 19.11 11.68 7.88
N ARG A 223 19.12 10.40 8.27
CA ARG A 223 18.54 9.31 7.46
C ARG A 223 17.03 9.43 7.35
N ARG A 224 16.35 9.81 8.44
CA ARG A 224 14.88 10.03 8.45
C ARG A 224 14.48 11.19 7.53
N ILE A 225 15.25 12.28 7.54
CA ILE A 225 15.04 13.43 6.65
C ILE A 225 15.26 13.02 5.19
N ALA A 226 16.34 12.29 4.90
CA ALA A 226 16.61 11.82 3.54
C ALA A 226 15.48 10.92 3.01
N ALA A 227 15.00 9.98 3.84
CA ALA A 227 13.88 9.13 3.51
C ALA A 227 12.58 9.94 3.28
N ALA A 228 12.29 10.92 4.15
CA ALA A 228 11.13 11.79 3.98
C ALA A 228 11.18 12.58 2.67
N ASN A 229 12.33 13.15 2.32
CA ASN A 229 12.47 13.88 1.05
C ASN A 229 12.27 12.98 -0.17
N ALA A 230 12.72 11.72 -0.12
CA ALA A 230 12.51 10.76 -1.20
C ALA A 230 11.02 10.37 -1.36
N ILE A 231 10.30 10.24 -0.25
CA ILE A 231 8.87 9.86 -0.21
C ILE A 231 7.97 11.01 -0.66
N ALA A 232 8.38 12.26 -0.48
CA ALA A 232 7.59 13.43 -0.88
C ALA A 232 7.32 13.52 -2.40
N GLY A 233 8.02 12.73 -3.22
CA GLY A 233 7.80 12.63 -4.67
C GLY A 233 6.75 11.59 -5.11
N TYR A 234 6.01 10.97 -4.17
CA TYR A 234 4.96 9.98 -4.47
C TYR A 234 3.59 10.56 -4.81
#